data_AF-A0AAJ0EYQ4-F1
#
_entry.id   AF-A0AAJ0EYQ4-F1
#
_cell.length_a   1.000
_cell.length_b   1.000
_cell.length_c   1.000
_cell.angle_alpha   90.00
_cell.angle_beta   90.00
_cell.angle_gamma   90.00
#
_symmetry.space_group_name_H-M   'P 1'
#
loop_
_entity.id
_entity.type
_entity.pdbx_description
1 polymer ?
#
loop_
_entity_poly.entity_id
_entity_poly.type
_entity_poly.pdbx_seq_one_letter_code
_entity_poly.pdbx_strand_id
1 'polypeptide(L)'
;MALLPTRLYKAFHPPMINKSDGAIRVGVLGAAKIVSMALLTPALSHPEVIVQAIAARDRSRAEDLAKKHGIPEVKDTYQDILDDPEIDAVFVPLPNALHYEWSVRAIRAGKHVLVEKPSVDNATEANMLFNMPELSPTHPNPRVLLEAMHNKFHPALHKFLTFIAPADVIHVHTDSMAPAWFTTADKLNSNYKLGGGSIMALGTYNFAVMRMIFGQEPEECLECDTAVFVDDDDHECDYTFKAKFRFPNGTGDATTTVKGPAFWKPSEARVTHKEVAVSDKTLPDTQKKTRTRLVTLHGFMHAVAWHRIDVKDSYKIRNVPSGQIIKKWVESSSHTAYTYRDAEDARGLPDLGEFWWTSFRYQLEAFVNRIKGRETHYWVTGEDSIKQMKMIDMAYEKSGLRLRPTSTFR
;
A
#
# COMPACT_ATOMS: atom_id res chain seq x y z
N MET A 1 -23.89 8.03 11.47
CA MET A 1 -23.28 9.31 11.04
C MET A 1 -22.56 10.07 12.18
N ALA A 2 -23.00 9.99 13.44
CA ALA A 2 -22.40 10.73 14.58
C ALA A 2 -20.96 10.31 15.00
N LEU A 3 -20.42 9.19 14.50
CA LEU A 3 -19.11 8.66 14.87
C LEU A 3 -17.95 9.10 13.94
N LEU A 4 -18.25 9.65 12.76
CA LEU A 4 -17.24 9.97 11.75
C LEU A 4 -16.28 11.11 12.18
N PRO A 5 -16.76 12.25 12.72
CA PRO A 5 -15.87 13.31 13.19
C PRO A 5 -14.96 12.85 14.33
N THR A 6 -15.53 12.12 15.30
CA THR A 6 -14.79 11.56 16.43
C THR A 6 -13.75 10.54 15.99
N ARG A 7 -14.08 9.67 15.02
CA ARG A 7 -13.13 8.71 14.44
C ARG A 7 -11.94 9.44 13.82
N LEU A 8 -12.22 10.40 12.93
CA LEU A 8 -11.17 11.13 12.22
C LEU A 8 -10.28 11.91 13.18
N TYR A 9 -10.89 12.55 14.18
CA TYR A 9 -10.13 13.22 15.23
C TYR A 9 -9.17 12.24 15.92
N LYS A 10 -9.66 11.09 16.40
CA LYS A 10 -8.84 10.06 17.07
C LYS A 10 -7.80 9.43 16.15
N ALA A 11 -8.07 9.28 14.85
CA ALA A 11 -7.12 8.74 13.89
C ALA A 11 -5.86 9.60 13.76
N PHE A 12 -6.01 10.93 13.84
CA PHE A 12 -4.90 11.89 13.73
C PHE A 12 -4.43 12.45 15.08
N HIS A 13 -5.21 12.28 16.15
CA HIS A 13 -4.89 12.62 17.53
C HIS A 13 -5.18 11.42 18.44
N PRO A 14 -4.48 10.29 18.25
CA PRO A 14 -4.75 9.08 19.00
C PRO A 14 -4.33 9.27 20.47
N PRO A 15 -4.94 8.52 21.40
CA PRO A 15 -4.56 8.60 22.81
C PRO A 15 -3.09 8.23 22.97
N MET A 16 -2.38 9.01 23.78
CA MET A 16 -1.05 8.65 24.24
C MET A 16 -1.18 7.61 25.35
N ILE A 17 -0.43 6.52 25.23
CA ILE A 17 -0.45 5.44 26.22
C ILE A 17 0.95 5.19 26.78
N ASN A 18 0.99 4.64 27.99
CA ASN A 18 2.24 4.19 28.59
C ASN A 18 2.86 3.06 27.76
N LYS A 19 4.19 3.10 27.68
CA LYS A 19 4.98 2.11 26.95
C LYS A 19 5.25 0.91 27.85
N SER A 20 5.13 -0.27 27.27
CA SER A 20 5.41 -1.54 27.93
C SER A 20 6.91 -1.75 28.11
N ASP A 21 7.27 -2.53 29.12
CA ASP A 21 8.63 -3.04 29.27
C ASP A 21 8.96 -3.95 28.06
N GLY A 22 10.13 -3.75 27.45
CA GLY A 22 10.49 -4.43 26.21
C GLY A 22 9.74 -3.94 24.97
N ALA A 23 9.27 -2.69 24.97
CA ALA A 23 8.83 -2.00 23.76
C ALA A 23 9.99 -1.88 22.76
N ILE A 24 9.69 -2.12 21.48
CA ILE A 24 10.64 -1.98 20.37
C ILE A 24 11.03 -0.52 20.23
N ARG A 25 12.32 -0.23 20.33
CA ARG A 25 12.90 1.09 20.12
C ARG A 25 13.24 1.28 18.64
N VAL A 26 12.65 2.31 18.04
CA VAL A 26 12.72 2.60 16.61
C VAL A 26 13.56 3.84 16.35
N GLY A 27 14.57 3.71 15.49
CA GLY A 27 15.30 4.83 14.89
C GLY A 27 14.69 5.25 13.56
N VAL A 28 14.68 6.55 13.25
CA VAL A 28 14.16 7.08 11.98
C VAL A 28 15.29 7.59 11.10
N LEU A 29 15.40 7.04 9.89
CA LEU A 29 16.38 7.48 8.89
C LEU A 29 15.75 8.53 7.97
N GLY A 30 15.81 9.80 8.38
CA GLY A 30 15.37 10.95 7.59
C GLY A 30 14.11 11.63 8.16
N ALA A 31 14.06 12.96 8.04
CA ALA A 31 12.94 13.80 8.48
C ALA A 31 11.91 14.04 7.36
N ALA A 32 11.46 12.98 6.69
CA ALA A 32 10.45 13.07 5.63
C ALA A 32 9.07 13.45 6.18
N LYS A 33 8.25 14.14 5.37
CA LYS A 33 6.90 14.58 5.78
C LYS A 33 6.00 13.42 6.24
N ILE A 34 6.21 12.24 5.67
CA ILE A 34 5.42 11.04 5.98
C ILE A 34 5.67 10.49 7.39
N VAL A 35 6.82 10.78 8.01
CA VAL A 35 7.23 10.24 9.32
C VAL A 35 6.18 10.46 10.39
N SER A 36 5.59 11.66 10.45
CA SER A 36 4.53 11.96 11.42
C SER A 36 3.33 11.02 11.25
N MET A 37 2.83 10.85 10.03
CA MET A 37 1.62 10.07 9.77
C MET A 37 1.88 8.55 9.82
N ALA A 38 3.02 8.10 9.31
CA ALA A 38 3.32 6.69 9.11
C ALA A 38 3.91 6.00 10.34
N LEU A 39 4.60 6.73 11.22
CA LEU A 39 5.24 6.14 12.40
C LEU A 39 4.89 6.87 13.70
N LEU A 40 5.12 8.19 13.79
CA LEU A 40 5.01 8.91 15.06
C LEU A 40 3.58 8.88 15.62
N THR A 41 2.59 9.26 14.81
CA THR A 41 1.17 9.25 15.20
C THR A 41 0.69 7.84 15.58
N PRO A 42 0.89 6.78 14.76
CA PRO A 42 0.58 5.42 15.17
C PRO A 42 1.27 4.98 16.48
N ALA A 43 2.55 5.32 16.64
CA ALA A 43 3.32 4.93 17.81
C ALA A 43 2.74 5.53 19.10
N LEU A 44 2.13 6.72 19.11
CA LEU A 44 1.51 7.30 20.31
C LEU A 44 0.57 6.33 21.04
N SER A 45 -0.17 5.53 20.27
CA SER A 45 -1.17 4.57 20.76
C SER A 45 -0.76 3.10 20.66
N HIS A 46 0.51 2.84 20.35
CA HIS A 46 1.06 1.49 20.36
C HIS A 46 1.88 1.28 21.64
N PRO A 47 1.54 0.28 22.49
CA PRO A 47 2.20 0.14 23.79
C PRO A 47 3.63 -0.40 23.67
N GLU A 48 3.93 -1.06 22.57
CA GLU A 48 5.18 -1.79 22.34
C GLU A 48 6.10 -1.08 21.34
N VAL A 49 5.91 0.21 21.09
CA VAL A 49 6.77 1.01 20.19
C VAL A 49 7.19 2.32 20.83
N ILE A 50 8.48 2.55 20.88
CA ILE A 50 9.11 3.82 21.27
C ILE A 50 9.88 4.34 20.07
N VAL A 51 9.62 5.58 19.65
CA VAL A 51 10.49 6.23 18.64
C VAL A 51 11.61 6.92 19.38
N GLN A 52 12.79 6.33 19.34
CA GLN A 52 13.93 6.65 20.22
C GLN A 52 14.78 7.78 19.63
N ALA A 53 15.10 7.68 18.34
CA ALA A 53 16.07 8.55 17.71
C ALA A 53 15.67 8.90 16.28
N ILE A 54 16.13 10.06 15.82
CA ILE A 54 16.02 10.47 14.42
C ILE A 54 17.36 11.05 13.95
N ALA A 55 17.68 10.82 12.69
CA ALA A 55 18.76 11.49 11.99
C ALA A 55 18.24 11.97 10.64
N ALA A 56 18.81 13.03 10.09
CA ALA A 56 18.53 13.51 8.75
C ALA A 56 19.75 14.26 8.20
N ARG A 57 19.94 14.24 6.87
CA ARG A 57 21.00 15.03 6.22
C ARG A 57 20.94 16.52 6.58
N ASP A 58 19.71 17.03 6.72
CA ASP A 58 19.44 18.35 7.26
C ASP A 58 19.06 18.17 8.73
N ARG A 59 20.05 18.39 9.60
CA ARG A 59 19.89 18.22 11.05
C ARG A 59 18.78 19.10 11.62
N SER A 60 18.61 20.32 11.10
CA SER A 60 17.58 21.25 11.59
C SER A 60 16.17 20.67 11.45
N ARG A 61 15.89 19.97 10.34
CA ARG A 61 14.61 19.28 10.13
C ARG A 61 14.40 18.11 11.10
N ALA A 62 15.48 17.40 11.48
CA ALA A 62 15.39 16.35 12.48
C ALA A 62 15.11 16.94 13.88
N GLU A 63 15.78 18.05 14.23
CA GLU A 63 15.57 18.78 15.49
C GLU A 63 14.14 19.32 15.60
N ASP A 64 13.61 19.93 14.54
CA ASP A 64 12.23 20.42 14.50
C ASP A 64 11.21 19.29 14.70
N LEU A 65 11.41 18.15 14.01
CA LEU A 65 10.51 17.01 14.13
C LEU A 65 10.62 16.35 15.51
N ALA A 66 11.83 16.22 16.04
CA ALA A 66 12.09 15.68 17.37
C ALA A 66 11.44 16.55 18.45
N LYS A 67 11.63 17.86 18.38
CA LYS A 67 11.00 18.81 19.31
C LYS A 67 9.48 18.77 19.22
N LYS A 68 8.92 18.73 18.00
CA LYS A 68 7.47 18.72 17.78
C LYS A 68 6.80 17.45 18.33
N HIS A 69 7.46 16.30 18.22
CA HIS A 69 6.87 15.00 18.55
C HIS A 69 7.46 14.32 19.78
N GLY A 70 8.41 14.97 20.47
CA GLY A 70 9.07 14.44 21.67
C GLY A 70 9.98 13.25 21.39
N ILE A 71 10.69 13.22 20.26
CA ILE A 71 11.70 12.20 19.98
C ILE A 71 12.92 12.49 20.88
N PRO A 72 13.36 11.56 21.74
CA PRO A 72 14.41 11.82 22.73
C PRO A 72 15.75 12.25 22.13
N GLU A 73 16.15 11.67 21.00
CA GLU A 73 17.50 11.84 20.47
C GLU A 73 17.52 12.28 19.00
N VAL A 74 18.41 13.22 18.70
CA VAL A 74 18.78 13.61 17.34
C VAL A 74 20.25 13.23 17.11
N LYS A 75 20.47 12.20 16.29
CA LYS A 75 21.81 11.71 15.94
C LYS A 75 22.36 12.47 14.73
N ASP A 76 23.68 12.50 14.59
CA ASP A 76 24.36 13.23 13.51
C ASP A 76 24.24 12.51 12.17
N THR A 77 24.38 11.18 12.18
CA THR A 77 24.34 10.37 10.97
C THR A 77 23.33 9.23 11.07
N TYR A 78 22.93 8.70 9.92
CA TYR A 78 22.14 7.47 9.87
C TYR A 78 22.92 6.28 10.43
N GLN A 79 24.25 6.26 10.30
CA GLN A 79 25.09 5.20 10.84
C GLN A 79 25.06 5.20 12.37
N ASP A 80 25.03 6.38 13.01
CA ASP A 80 24.91 6.50 14.47
C ASP A 80 23.62 5.85 15.02
N ILE A 81 22.55 5.81 14.21
CA ILE A 81 21.32 5.09 14.54
C ILE A 81 21.52 3.57 14.43
N LEU A 82 22.25 3.12 13.41
CA LEU A 82 22.51 1.69 13.21
C LEU A 82 23.48 1.13 14.25
N ASP A 83 24.43 1.94 14.70
CA ASP A 83 25.44 1.55 15.69
C ASP A 83 24.91 1.62 17.13
N ASP A 84 23.76 2.26 17.35
CA ASP A 84 23.14 2.37 18.67
C ASP A 84 22.59 1.00 19.15
N PRO A 85 23.14 0.39 20.21
CA PRO A 85 22.68 -0.90 20.69
C PRO A 85 21.28 -0.85 21.30
N GLU A 86 20.78 0.34 21.68
CA GLU A 86 19.43 0.53 22.23
C GLU A 86 18.35 0.62 21.14
N ILE A 87 18.72 0.59 19.86
CA ILE A 87 17.75 0.63 18.75
C ILE A 87 17.54 -0.80 18.22
N ASP A 88 16.30 -1.25 18.24
CA ASP A 88 15.90 -2.60 17.79
C ASP A 88 15.55 -2.62 16.30
N ALA A 89 14.92 -1.53 15.83
CA ALA A 89 14.36 -1.42 14.49
C ALA A 89 14.58 -0.03 13.89
N VAL A 90 14.53 0.07 12.57
CA VAL A 90 14.55 1.35 11.87
C VAL A 90 13.36 1.53 10.93
N PHE A 91 12.92 2.78 10.82
CA PHE A 91 12.02 3.22 9.77
C PHE A 91 12.81 3.98 8.70
N VAL A 92 12.65 3.59 7.44
CA VAL A 92 13.41 4.13 6.29
C VAL A 92 12.47 4.88 5.32
N PRO A 93 12.13 6.16 5.61
CA PRO A 93 11.33 7.03 4.76
C PRO A 93 12.18 7.91 3.83
N LEU A 94 13.27 7.35 3.31
CA LEU A 94 14.20 8.07 2.44
C LEU A 94 13.61 8.22 1.02
N PRO A 95 14.26 8.95 0.11
CA PRO A 95 14.02 8.76 -1.31
C PRO A 95 14.17 7.29 -1.73
N ASN A 96 13.39 6.84 -2.71
CA ASN A 96 13.35 5.42 -3.13
C ASN A 96 14.74 4.87 -3.48
N ALA A 97 15.57 5.67 -4.17
CA ALA A 97 16.94 5.32 -4.54
C ALA A 97 17.89 5.01 -3.35
N LEU A 98 17.51 5.42 -2.14
CA LEU A 98 18.27 5.17 -0.92
C LEU A 98 17.69 4.04 -0.06
N HIS A 99 16.51 3.52 -0.40
CA HIS A 99 15.86 2.46 0.36
C HIS A 99 16.70 1.19 0.40
N TYR A 100 17.21 0.74 -0.75
CA TYR A 100 18.02 -0.48 -0.84
C TYR A 100 19.25 -0.40 0.07
N GLU A 101 20.11 0.60 -0.12
CA GLU A 101 21.36 0.75 0.64
C GLU A 101 21.10 0.78 2.15
N TRP A 102 20.19 1.65 2.60
CA TRP A 102 19.97 1.83 4.03
C TRP A 102 19.23 0.67 4.68
N SER A 103 18.37 -0.04 3.94
CA SER A 103 17.76 -1.28 4.43
C SER A 103 18.80 -2.39 4.58
N VAL A 104 19.69 -2.57 3.59
CA VAL A 104 20.78 -3.57 3.67
C VAL A 104 21.71 -3.25 4.84
N ARG A 105 22.13 -1.99 4.99
CA ARG A 105 22.97 -1.55 6.13
C ARG A 105 22.30 -1.86 7.47
N ALA A 106 21.01 -1.52 7.61
CA ALA A 106 20.28 -1.74 8.84
C ALA A 106 20.12 -3.22 9.18
N ILE A 107 19.79 -4.07 8.20
CA ILE A 107 19.67 -5.52 8.38
C ILE A 107 21.03 -6.11 8.81
N ARG A 108 22.13 -5.71 8.16
CA ARG A 108 23.50 -6.15 8.51
C ARG A 108 23.93 -5.66 9.90
N ALA A 109 23.45 -4.51 10.34
CA ALA A 109 23.63 -4.00 11.71
C ALA A 109 22.71 -4.70 12.74
N GLY A 110 21.97 -5.74 12.34
CA GLY A 110 21.13 -6.50 13.24
C GLY A 110 19.75 -5.87 13.53
N LYS A 111 19.35 -4.83 12.79
CA LYS A 111 18.09 -4.11 13.01
C LYS A 111 16.94 -4.73 12.22
N HIS A 112 15.74 -4.69 12.77
CA HIS A 112 14.52 -4.89 11.99
C HIS A 112 14.25 -3.64 11.13
N VAL A 113 13.62 -3.79 9.95
CA VAL A 113 13.45 -2.70 8.99
C VAL A 113 12.00 -2.57 8.54
N LEU A 114 11.44 -1.38 8.72
CA LEU A 114 10.22 -0.91 8.07
C LEU A 114 10.64 0.09 6.98
N VAL A 115 10.56 -0.29 5.71
CA VAL A 115 11.00 0.55 4.58
C VAL A 115 9.80 1.16 3.87
N GLU A 116 9.84 2.45 3.55
CA GLU A 116 8.76 3.09 2.80
C GLU A 116 8.56 2.48 1.41
N LYS A 117 7.35 2.66 0.86
CA LYS A 117 7.01 2.16 -0.47
C LYS A 117 7.38 3.16 -1.59
N PRO A 118 7.71 2.68 -2.80
CA PRO A 118 8.11 1.30 -3.09
C PRO A 118 9.40 0.94 -2.35
N SER A 119 9.53 -0.32 -1.96
CA SER A 119 10.63 -0.78 -1.09
C SER A 119 12.03 -0.49 -1.63
N VAL A 120 12.20 -0.34 -2.95
CA VAL A 120 13.46 -0.15 -3.68
C VAL A 120 13.17 0.46 -5.05
N ASP A 121 14.21 0.68 -5.87
CA ASP A 121 14.09 1.35 -7.16
C ASP A 121 13.73 0.41 -8.32
N ASN A 122 14.07 -0.89 -8.27
CA ASN A 122 13.71 -1.86 -9.31
C ASN A 122 13.61 -3.29 -8.79
N ALA A 123 13.16 -4.23 -9.65
CA ALA A 123 12.99 -5.63 -9.27
C ALA A 123 14.30 -6.36 -8.95
N THR A 124 15.43 -5.92 -9.51
CA THR A 124 16.74 -6.49 -9.21
C THR A 124 17.12 -6.19 -7.75
N GLU A 125 17.00 -4.93 -7.34
CA GLU A 125 17.21 -4.54 -5.94
C GLU A 125 16.25 -5.26 -4.99
N ALA A 126 14.98 -5.42 -5.40
CA ALA A 126 13.99 -6.08 -4.55
C ALA A 126 14.37 -7.53 -4.33
N ASN A 127 14.81 -8.21 -5.40
CA ASN A 127 15.27 -9.59 -5.32
C ASN A 127 16.53 -9.72 -4.46
N MET A 128 17.46 -8.76 -4.52
CA MET A 128 18.66 -8.76 -3.68
C MET A 128 18.31 -8.53 -2.20
N LEU A 129 17.45 -7.54 -1.91
CA LEU A 129 17.09 -7.15 -0.55
C LEU A 129 16.25 -8.22 0.16
N PHE A 130 15.18 -8.71 -0.46
CA PHE A 130 14.24 -9.61 0.20
C PHE A 130 14.70 -11.07 0.27
N ASN A 131 15.79 -11.43 -0.43
CA ASN A 131 16.43 -12.75 -0.31
C ASN A 131 17.73 -12.72 0.52
N MET A 132 17.98 -11.65 1.28
CA MET A 132 19.11 -11.59 2.21
C MET A 132 19.08 -12.77 3.21
N PRO A 133 20.22 -13.45 3.46
CA PRO A 133 20.28 -14.57 4.41
C PRO A 133 19.79 -14.23 5.82
N GLU A 134 20.00 -12.98 6.25
CA GLU A 134 19.59 -12.45 7.56
C GLU A 134 18.06 -12.42 7.74
N LEU A 135 17.30 -12.49 6.65
CA LEU A 135 15.82 -12.57 6.67
C LEU A 135 15.32 -14.01 6.71
N SER A 136 16.19 -15.01 6.49
CA SER A 136 15.79 -16.41 6.46
C SER A 136 15.25 -16.86 7.83
N PRO A 137 14.13 -17.58 7.90
CA PRO A 137 13.65 -18.19 9.15
C PRO A 137 14.66 -19.13 9.82
N THR A 138 15.64 -19.63 9.06
CA THR A 138 16.71 -20.51 9.57
C THR A 138 17.93 -19.75 10.08
N HIS A 139 17.99 -18.43 9.93
CA HIS A 139 19.04 -17.60 10.50
C HIS A 139 18.94 -17.64 12.03
N PRO A 140 20.06 -17.69 12.80
CA PRO A 140 20.01 -17.76 14.27
C PRO A 140 19.33 -16.54 14.91
N ASN A 141 19.33 -15.40 14.23
CA ASN A 141 18.69 -14.17 14.67
C ASN A 141 18.01 -13.48 13.48
N PRO A 142 16.88 -14.01 12.95
CA PRO A 142 16.30 -13.52 11.72
C PRO A 142 15.78 -12.10 11.89
N ARG A 143 16.09 -11.21 10.95
CA ARG A 143 15.56 -9.84 10.92
C ARG A 143 14.20 -9.84 10.23
N VAL A 144 13.40 -8.84 10.57
CA VAL A 144 12.09 -8.63 9.95
C VAL A 144 12.24 -7.42 9.03
N LEU A 145 11.94 -7.62 7.75
CA LEU A 145 11.85 -6.57 6.75
C LEU A 145 10.40 -6.48 6.28
N LEU A 146 9.83 -5.27 6.32
CA LEU A 146 8.49 -4.99 5.81
C LEU A 146 8.51 -3.79 4.87
N GLU A 147 8.02 -3.96 3.66
CA GLU A 147 7.62 -2.84 2.81
C GLU A 147 6.35 -2.19 3.36
N ALA A 148 6.40 -0.88 3.59
CA ALA A 148 5.33 -0.09 4.19
C ALA A 148 4.19 0.23 3.21
N MET A 149 3.62 -0.80 2.59
CA MET A 149 2.45 -0.69 1.72
C MET A 149 1.15 -0.62 2.54
N HIS A 150 1.02 0.46 3.31
CA HIS A 150 0.03 0.60 4.39
C HIS A 150 -1.42 0.35 3.96
N ASN A 151 -1.82 0.73 2.74
CA ASN A 151 -3.19 0.53 2.25
C ASN A 151 -3.59 -0.96 2.24
N LYS A 152 -2.63 -1.87 2.08
CA LYS A 152 -2.89 -3.33 2.12
C LYS A 152 -3.32 -3.84 3.48
N PHE A 153 -3.04 -3.09 4.55
CA PHE A 153 -3.41 -3.43 5.93
C PHE A 153 -4.75 -2.83 6.35
N HIS A 154 -5.41 -2.02 5.51
CA HIS A 154 -6.64 -1.36 5.91
C HIS A 154 -7.84 -2.32 5.79
N PRO A 155 -8.70 -2.47 6.82
CA PRO A 155 -9.85 -3.39 6.78
C PRO A 155 -10.82 -3.16 5.60
N ALA A 156 -11.01 -1.91 5.18
CA ALA A 156 -11.74 -1.58 3.96
C ALA A 156 -11.31 -2.36 2.71
N LEU A 157 -10.00 -2.57 2.51
CA LEU A 157 -9.53 -3.35 1.35
C LEU A 157 -9.90 -4.82 1.50
N HIS A 158 -9.79 -5.38 2.70
CA HIS A 158 -10.18 -6.76 2.97
C HIS A 158 -11.69 -6.98 2.80
N LYS A 159 -12.53 -6.08 3.33
CA LYS A 159 -13.98 -6.10 3.11
C LYS A 159 -14.33 -6.01 1.62
N PHE A 160 -13.60 -5.19 0.87
CA PHE A 160 -13.80 -5.08 -0.58
C PHE A 160 -13.50 -6.41 -1.29
N LEU A 161 -12.41 -7.08 -0.91
CA LEU A 161 -12.02 -8.36 -1.49
C LEU A 161 -13.03 -9.49 -1.18
N THR A 162 -13.80 -9.43 -0.08
CA THR A 162 -14.84 -10.45 0.20
C THR A 162 -15.99 -10.44 -0.83
N PHE A 163 -16.16 -9.36 -1.59
CA PHE A 163 -17.17 -9.28 -2.65
C PHE A 163 -16.69 -9.78 -4.01
N ILE A 164 -15.40 -10.10 -4.12
CA ILE A 164 -14.71 -10.44 -5.35
C ILE A 164 -14.36 -11.92 -5.34
N ALA A 165 -14.75 -12.62 -6.40
CA ALA A 165 -14.26 -13.97 -6.68
C ALA A 165 -13.20 -13.85 -7.78
N PRO A 166 -11.89 -14.05 -7.49
CA PRO A 166 -10.82 -13.83 -8.47
C PRO A 166 -11.07 -14.55 -9.80
N ALA A 167 -11.53 -15.80 -9.78
CA ALA A 167 -11.84 -16.58 -10.99
C ALA A 167 -12.93 -15.98 -11.89
N ASP A 168 -13.71 -15.03 -11.40
CA ASP A 168 -14.79 -14.36 -12.14
C ASP A 168 -14.40 -12.95 -12.62
N VAL A 169 -13.25 -12.42 -12.19
CA VAL A 169 -12.76 -11.10 -12.61
C VAL A 169 -12.37 -11.13 -14.09
N ILE A 170 -12.89 -10.20 -14.87
CA ILE A 170 -12.52 -10.02 -16.30
C ILE A 170 -11.81 -8.70 -16.55
N HIS A 171 -12.08 -7.69 -15.72
CA HIS A 171 -11.49 -6.39 -15.87
C HIS A 171 -11.38 -5.64 -14.54
N VAL A 172 -10.26 -4.97 -14.32
CA VAL A 172 -9.99 -4.12 -13.15
C VAL A 172 -9.54 -2.75 -13.62
N HIS A 173 -10.18 -1.71 -13.13
CA HIS A 173 -9.74 -0.32 -13.29
C HIS A 173 -9.25 0.21 -11.94
N THR A 174 -8.11 0.89 -11.93
CA THR A 174 -7.58 1.57 -10.76
C THR A 174 -7.16 2.99 -11.10
N ASP A 175 -7.50 3.95 -10.24
CA ASP A 175 -7.09 5.33 -10.45
C ASP A 175 -6.72 6.03 -9.15
N SER A 176 -5.75 6.94 -9.25
CA SER A 176 -5.33 7.80 -8.15
C SER A 176 -4.85 9.15 -8.66
N MET A 177 -4.85 10.17 -7.80
CA MET A 177 -4.27 11.46 -8.15
C MET A 177 -3.75 12.19 -6.91
N ALA A 178 -2.73 13.01 -7.11
CA ALA A 178 -2.36 14.09 -6.21
C ALA A 178 -2.59 15.44 -6.91
N PRO A 179 -3.20 16.43 -6.23
CA PRO A 179 -3.27 17.79 -6.73
C PRO A 179 -1.86 18.37 -6.92
N ALA A 180 -1.64 19.17 -7.96
CA ALA A 180 -0.31 19.71 -8.26
C ALA A 180 0.33 20.50 -7.10
N TRP A 181 -0.47 21.24 -6.32
CA TRP A 181 0.01 22.00 -5.16
C TRP A 181 0.54 21.12 -4.01
N PHE A 182 0.19 19.83 -3.99
CA PHE A 182 0.67 18.89 -2.97
C PHE A 182 2.10 18.41 -3.27
N THR A 183 2.50 18.43 -4.54
CA THR A 183 3.74 17.81 -5.05
C THR A 183 4.75 18.82 -5.59
N THR A 184 4.43 20.12 -5.63
CA THR A 184 5.34 21.17 -6.13
C THR A 184 6.41 21.59 -5.12
N ALA A 185 6.21 21.31 -3.83
CA ALA A 185 7.11 21.76 -2.77
C ALA A 185 8.38 20.90 -2.64
N ASP A 186 8.38 19.65 -3.10
CA ASP A 186 9.55 18.78 -3.16
C ASP A 186 9.77 18.26 -4.59
N LYS A 187 10.94 18.58 -5.17
CA LYS A 187 11.36 18.05 -6.49
C LYS A 187 11.66 16.55 -6.48
N LEU A 188 11.18 15.79 -5.48
CA LEU A 188 11.44 14.36 -5.39
C LEU A 188 10.79 13.60 -6.55
N ASN A 189 9.54 13.94 -6.87
CA ASN A 189 8.79 13.27 -7.95
C ASN A 189 9.38 13.53 -9.34
N SER A 190 10.11 14.61 -9.54
CA SER A 190 10.75 14.94 -10.82
C SER A 190 12.24 14.59 -10.85
N ASN A 191 12.79 14.01 -9.78
CA ASN A 191 14.21 13.66 -9.69
C ASN A 191 14.43 12.16 -9.91
N TYR A 192 14.91 11.81 -11.10
CA TYR A 192 15.17 10.44 -11.49
C TYR A 192 16.21 9.74 -10.60
N LYS A 193 17.29 10.45 -10.23
CA LYS A 193 18.36 9.93 -9.36
C LYS A 193 17.90 9.63 -7.93
N LEU A 194 16.74 10.15 -7.53
CA LEU A 194 16.12 9.90 -6.24
C LEU A 194 14.93 8.93 -6.33
N GLY A 195 14.72 8.29 -7.48
CA GLY A 195 13.65 7.33 -7.69
C GLY A 195 12.27 7.97 -7.88
N GLY A 196 12.22 9.18 -8.46
CA GLY A 196 10.98 9.92 -8.75
C GLY A 196 10.09 9.22 -9.79
N GLY A 197 9.01 9.90 -10.21
CA GLY A 197 8.01 9.39 -11.15
C GLY A 197 6.67 9.06 -10.49
N SER A 198 5.56 9.31 -11.20
CA SER A 198 4.21 9.07 -10.70
C SER A 198 3.87 7.58 -10.59
N ILE A 199 4.45 6.73 -11.45
CA ILE A 199 4.40 5.27 -11.33
C ILE A 199 5.01 4.83 -9.98
N MET A 200 6.22 5.29 -9.65
CA MET A 200 6.85 5.01 -8.33
C MET A 200 6.05 5.59 -7.17
N ALA A 201 5.59 6.83 -7.28
CA ALA A 201 4.99 7.56 -6.17
C ALA A 201 3.60 7.02 -5.76
N LEU A 202 2.64 7.04 -6.69
CA LEU A 202 1.25 6.64 -6.44
C LEU A 202 0.82 5.43 -7.28
N GLY A 203 1.42 5.24 -8.46
CA GLY A 203 1.15 4.10 -9.35
C GLY A 203 1.33 2.75 -8.67
N THR A 204 2.34 2.62 -7.81
CA THR A 204 2.57 1.43 -6.98
C THR A 204 1.32 0.99 -6.21
N TYR A 205 0.53 1.92 -5.66
CA TYR A 205 -0.70 1.57 -4.94
C TYR A 205 -1.78 0.99 -5.86
N ASN A 206 -1.90 1.52 -7.08
CA ASN A 206 -2.84 1.02 -8.08
C ASN A 206 -2.46 -0.41 -8.49
N PHE A 207 -1.18 -0.64 -8.78
CA PHE A 207 -0.67 -1.96 -9.15
C PHE A 207 -0.82 -2.96 -8.01
N ALA A 208 -0.53 -2.55 -6.78
CA ALA A 208 -0.70 -3.37 -5.58
C ALA A 208 -2.15 -3.84 -5.40
N VAL A 209 -3.13 -2.93 -5.50
CA VAL A 209 -4.55 -3.29 -5.36
C VAL A 209 -5.01 -4.15 -6.53
N MET A 210 -4.56 -3.86 -7.75
CA MET A 210 -4.87 -4.66 -8.93
C MET A 210 -4.41 -6.11 -8.78
N ARG A 211 -3.16 -6.34 -8.33
CA ARG A 211 -2.63 -7.68 -8.04
C ARG A 211 -3.43 -8.39 -6.95
N MET A 212 -3.84 -7.70 -5.88
CA MET A 212 -4.69 -8.28 -4.84
C MET A 212 -6.08 -8.68 -5.34
N ILE A 213 -6.69 -7.90 -6.24
CA ILE A 213 -7.99 -8.21 -6.83
C ILE A 213 -7.91 -9.45 -7.72
N PHE A 214 -6.88 -9.54 -8.55
CA PHE A 214 -6.67 -10.69 -9.42
C PHE A 214 -6.21 -11.94 -8.66
N GLY A 215 -5.53 -11.76 -7.51
CA GLY A 215 -4.95 -12.87 -6.74
C GLY A 215 -3.78 -13.56 -7.46
N GLN A 216 -3.23 -12.91 -8.49
CA GLN A 216 -2.17 -13.43 -9.34
C GLN A 216 -1.41 -12.27 -10.00
N GLU A 217 -0.34 -12.60 -10.71
CA GLU A 217 0.57 -11.63 -11.34
C GLU A 217 0.16 -11.30 -12.78
N PRO A 218 0.47 -10.09 -13.28
CA PRO A 218 0.32 -9.80 -14.69
C PRO A 218 1.30 -10.63 -15.53
N GLU A 219 0.86 -11.04 -16.72
CA GLU A 219 1.70 -11.71 -17.70
C GLU A 219 2.57 -10.71 -18.47
N GLU A 220 2.04 -9.51 -18.74
CA GLU A 220 2.74 -8.42 -19.43
C GLU A 220 2.04 -7.07 -19.26
N CYS A 221 2.77 -5.98 -19.53
CA CYS A 221 2.21 -4.65 -19.76
C CYS A 221 1.90 -4.47 -21.26
N LEU A 222 0.62 -4.34 -21.60
CA LEU A 222 0.11 -4.22 -22.96
C LEU A 222 0.32 -2.83 -23.55
N GLU A 223 0.15 -1.78 -22.74
CA GLU A 223 0.19 -0.37 -23.11
C GLU A 223 0.65 0.43 -21.88
N CYS A 224 1.50 1.44 -22.04
CA CYS A 224 1.83 2.39 -20.98
C CYS A 224 2.15 3.76 -21.59
N ASP A 225 1.18 4.67 -21.55
CA ASP A 225 1.35 6.05 -22.00
C ASP A 225 1.75 6.93 -20.83
N THR A 226 2.76 7.79 -21.01
CA THR A 226 3.27 8.68 -19.96
C THR A 226 3.39 10.12 -20.42
N ALA A 227 3.20 11.06 -19.50
CA ALA A 227 3.63 12.45 -19.65
C ALA A 227 4.73 12.74 -18.63
N VAL A 228 5.84 13.35 -19.07
CA VAL A 228 7.07 13.53 -18.28
C VAL A 228 7.30 14.96 -17.84
N PHE A 229 8.03 15.14 -16.74
CA PHE A 229 8.46 16.48 -16.31
C PHE A 229 9.42 17.08 -17.36
N VAL A 230 9.15 18.33 -17.77
CA VAL A 230 9.95 19.06 -18.78
C VAL A 230 10.87 20.10 -18.14
N ASP A 231 10.59 20.50 -16.89
CA ASP A 231 11.25 21.64 -16.24
C ASP A 231 12.55 21.28 -15.50
N ASP A 232 12.94 20.00 -15.48
CA ASP A 232 14.19 19.52 -14.88
C ASP A 232 15.03 18.82 -15.97
N ASP A 233 16.37 18.85 -15.86
CA ASP A 233 17.33 18.29 -16.84
C ASP A 233 17.19 16.76 -17.08
N ASP A 234 16.22 16.10 -16.45
CA ASP A 234 16.00 14.66 -16.46
C ASP A 234 14.54 14.35 -16.85
N HIS A 235 14.27 14.23 -18.16
CA HIS A 235 12.95 13.95 -18.75
C HIS A 235 12.45 12.51 -18.53
N GLU A 236 12.84 11.90 -17.41
CA GLU A 236 12.69 10.46 -17.16
C GLU A 236 11.76 10.14 -16.00
N CYS A 237 11.25 11.19 -15.37
CA CYS A 237 10.17 11.09 -14.41
C CYS A 237 8.85 11.41 -15.11
N ASP A 238 7.96 10.44 -15.12
CA ASP A 238 6.57 10.63 -15.45
C ASP A 238 5.86 11.45 -14.34
N TYR A 239 5.00 12.39 -14.71
CA TYR A 239 4.04 13.00 -13.78
C TYR A 239 2.62 12.48 -13.97
N THR A 240 2.35 11.80 -15.09
CA THR A 240 1.09 11.12 -15.39
C THR A 240 1.39 9.85 -16.15
N PHE A 241 0.65 8.77 -15.85
CA PHE A 241 0.66 7.58 -16.67
C PHE A 241 -0.74 6.98 -16.84
N LYS A 242 -0.92 6.22 -17.92
CA LYS A 242 -2.02 5.28 -18.12
C LYS A 242 -1.43 3.96 -18.62
N ALA A 243 -1.57 2.91 -17.81
CA ALA A 243 -1.03 1.58 -18.11
C ALA A 243 -2.16 0.55 -18.22
N LYS A 244 -1.94 -0.47 -19.06
CA LYS A 244 -2.84 -1.61 -19.21
C LYS A 244 -2.02 -2.90 -19.16
N PHE A 245 -2.51 -3.88 -18.41
CA PHE A 245 -1.85 -5.15 -18.17
C PHE A 245 -2.75 -6.32 -18.55
N ARG A 246 -2.13 -7.41 -19.00
CA ARG A 246 -2.79 -8.70 -19.17
C ARG A 246 -2.58 -9.53 -17.91
N PHE A 247 -3.64 -10.13 -17.41
CA PHE A 247 -3.61 -11.14 -16.35
C PHE A 247 -4.19 -12.45 -16.91
N PRO A 248 -3.88 -13.62 -16.32
CA PRO A 248 -4.33 -14.91 -16.85
C PRO A 248 -5.85 -15.04 -17.08
N ASN A 249 -6.67 -14.31 -16.32
CA ASN A 249 -8.13 -14.34 -16.39
C ASN A 249 -8.77 -13.03 -16.88
N GLY A 250 -8.00 -11.98 -17.19
CA GLY A 250 -8.58 -10.68 -17.51
C GLY A 250 -7.57 -9.59 -17.84
N THR A 251 -8.02 -8.35 -17.79
CA THR A 251 -7.16 -7.18 -18.04
C THR A 251 -7.28 -6.16 -16.92
N GLY A 252 -6.18 -5.50 -16.58
CA GLY A 252 -6.18 -4.40 -15.63
C GLY A 252 -5.75 -3.11 -16.30
N ASP A 253 -6.36 -1.98 -15.96
CA ASP A 253 -5.83 -0.66 -16.31
C ASP A 253 -5.68 0.23 -15.07
N ALA A 254 -4.64 1.06 -15.11
CA ALA A 254 -4.23 1.90 -14.01
C ALA A 254 -3.91 3.30 -14.54
N THR A 255 -4.43 4.33 -13.87
CA THR A 255 -4.13 5.72 -14.21
C THR A 255 -3.69 6.49 -12.98
N THR A 256 -2.68 7.34 -13.12
CA THR A 256 -2.26 8.25 -12.05
C THR A 256 -1.79 9.58 -12.61
N THR A 257 -2.01 10.64 -11.85
CA THR A 257 -1.31 11.91 -12.05
C THR A 257 -0.87 12.52 -10.71
N VAL A 258 0.33 13.10 -10.69
CA VAL A 258 0.81 13.96 -9.59
C VAL A 258 0.71 15.45 -9.92
N LYS A 259 0.22 15.81 -11.11
CA LYS A 259 -0.16 17.19 -11.48
C LYS A 259 -1.68 17.30 -11.65
N GLY A 260 -2.42 16.68 -10.75
CA GLY A 260 -3.88 16.67 -10.79
C GLY A 260 -4.51 18.05 -10.53
N PRO A 261 -5.81 18.23 -10.87
CA PRO A 261 -6.55 19.45 -10.58
C PRO A 261 -6.57 19.78 -9.09
N ALA A 262 -6.90 21.04 -8.76
CA ALA A 262 -6.94 21.51 -7.38
C ALA A 262 -7.94 20.73 -6.50
N PHE A 263 -9.06 20.29 -7.08
CA PHE A 263 -10.02 19.44 -6.38
C PHE A 263 -9.53 18.00 -6.34
N TRP A 264 -9.37 17.48 -5.13
CA TRP A 264 -8.91 16.12 -4.90
C TRP A 264 -10.01 15.10 -5.23
N LYS A 265 -9.67 14.13 -6.08
CA LYS A 265 -10.50 12.94 -6.32
C LYS A 265 -9.95 11.78 -5.47
N PRO A 266 -10.76 11.13 -4.64
CA PRO A 266 -10.35 9.91 -3.94
C PRO A 266 -9.92 8.83 -4.94
N SER A 267 -8.90 8.06 -4.57
CA SER A 267 -8.46 6.92 -5.37
C SER A 267 -9.59 5.89 -5.51
N GLU A 268 -9.65 5.15 -6.61
CA GLU A 268 -10.72 4.17 -6.87
C GLU A 268 -10.16 2.86 -7.42
N ALA A 269 -10.73 1.74 -6.99
CA ALA A 269 -10.55 0.44 -7.62
C ALA A 269 -11.91 -0.14 -8.01
N ARG A 270 -12.09 -0.51 -9.26
CA ARG A 270 -13.37 -0.97 -9.82
C ARG A 270 -13.17 -2.30 -10.54
N VAL A 271 -14.02 -3.27 -10.21
CA VAL A 271 -13.87 -4.68 -10.62
C VAL A 271 -15.10 -5.13 -11.37
N THR A 272 -14.91 -5.52 -12.62
CA THR A 272 -15.95 -6.09 -13.48
C THR A 272 -15.78 -7.60 -13.51
N HIS A 273 -16.87 -8.30 -13.20
CA HIS A 273 -16.92 -9.76 -13.22
C HIS A 273 -17.61 -10.26 -14.49
N LYS A 274 -17.31 -11.51 -14.89
CA LYS A 274 -18.07 -12.21 -15.94
C LYS A 274 -19.52 -12.46 -15.51
N GLU A 275 -20.37 -12.77 -16.48
CA GLU A 275 -21.73 -13.25 -16.21
C GLU A 275 -21.66 -14.70 -15.69
N VAL A 276 -22.20 -14.94 -14.49
CA VAL A 276 -22.22 -16.25 -13.84
C VAL A 276 -23.65 -16.76 -13.65
N ALA A 277 -23.85 -18.07 -13.66
CA ALA A 277 -25.14 -18.66 -13.33
C ALA A 277 -25.44 -18.49 -11.83
N VAL A 278 -26.70 -18.19 -11.50
CA VAL A 278 -27.17 -18.11 -10.12
C VAL A 278 -28.24 -19.16 -9.92
N SER A 279 -28.04 -20.06 -8.95
CA SER A 279 -29.03 -21.08 -8.61
C SER A 279 -30.31 -20.41 -8.12
N ASP A 280 -31.44 -20.76 -8.73
CA ASP A 280 -32.77 -20.31 -8.33
C ASP A 280 -33.77 -21.45 -8.53
N LYS A 281 -34.06 -22.17 -7.44
CA LYS A 281 -34.91 -23.38 -7.47
C LYS A 281 -36.39 -23.06 -7.77
N THR A 282 -36.76 -21.78 -7.83
CA THR A 282 -38.12 -21.35 -8.12
C THR A 282 -38.39 -21.21 -9.63
N LEU A 283 -37.32 -21.21 -10.45
CA LEU A 283 -37.44 -21.10 -11.91
C LEU A 283 -37.66 -22.48 -12.54
N PRO A 284 -38.46 -22.56 -13.62
CA PRO A 284 -38.56 -23.79 -14.40
C PRO A 284 -37.23 -24.08 -15.12
N ASP A 285 -36.97 -25.35 -15.44
CA ASP A 285 -35.74 -25.80 -16.13
C ASP A 285 -35.51 -25.14 -17.50
N THR A 286 -36.57 -24.59 -18.10
CA THR A 286 -36.53 -23.82 -19.34
C THR A 286 -35.99 -22.40 -19.16
N GLN A 287 -35.68 -21.98 -17.92
CA GLN A 287 -35.17 -20.66 -17.58
C GLN A 287 -33.86 -20.74 -16.82
N LYS A 288 -32.95 -19.82 -17.13
CA LYS A 288 -31.67 -19.67 -16.44
C LYS A 288 -31.52 -18.26 -15.90
N LYS A 289 -31.21 -18.15 -14.61
CA LYS A 289 -30.82 -16.89 -13.97
C LYS A 289 -29.31 -16.71 -14.03
N THR A 290 -28.88 -15.52 -14.43
CA THR A 290 -27.48 -15.12 -14.42
C THR A 290 -27.28 -13.79 -13.70
N ARG A 291 -26.05 -13.54 -13.26
CA ARG A 291 -25.62 -12.32 -12.59
C ARG A 291 -24.29 -11.83 -13.15
N THR A 292 -24.19 -10.54 -13.40
CA THR A 292 -22.92 -9.82 -13.56
C THR A 292 -22.73 -8.91 -12.35
N ARG A 293 -21.52 -8.84 -11.82
CA ARG A 293 -21.19 -8.03 -10.65
C ARG A 293 -20.19 -6.93 -10.99
N LEU A 294 -20.45 -5.72 -10.49
CA LEU A 294 -19.50 -4.61 -10.44
C LEU A 294 -19.25 -4.27 -8.96
N VAL A 295 -17.98 -4.24 -8.55
CA VAL A 295 -17.59 -3.83 -7.19
C VAL A 295 -16.65 -2.64 -7.29
N THR A 296 -16.90 -1.58 -6.53
CA THR A 296 -16.04 -0.38 -6.50
C THR A 296 -15.61 -0.07 -5.08
N LEU A 297 -14.31 0.05 -4.84
CA LEU A 297 -13.74 0.62 -3.61
C LEU A 297 -13.29 2.05 -3.89
N HIS A 298 -13.94 3.00 -3.25
CA HIS A 298 -13.53 4.40 -3.24
C HIS A 298 -12.64 4.68 -2.03
N GLY A 299 -11.60 5.49 -2.23
CA GLY A 299 -10.67 5.96 -1.21
C GLY A 299 -9.62 4.94 -0.76
N PHE A 300 -9.25 3.94 -1.55
CA PHE A 300 -8.39 2.84 -1.08
C PHE A 300 -7.02 3.26 -0.51
N MET A 301 -6.44 4.38 -0.96
CA MET A 301 -5.19 4.93 -0.39
C MET A 301 -5.43 5.76 0.88
N HIS A 302 -6.62 6.35 0.99
CA HIS A 302 -6.97 7.34 2.01
C HIS A 302 -8.14 6.85 2.88
N ALA A 303 -8.27 5.53 3.02
CA ALA A 303 -9.47 4.88 3.55
C ALA A 303 -9.77 5.28 5.00
N VAL A 304 -8.73 5.69 5.74
CA VAL A 304 -8.83 6.27 7.08
C VAL A 304 -9.67 7.57 7.07
N ALA A 305 -9.45 8.44 6.10
CA ALA A 305 -10.16 9.70 5.94
C ALA A 305 -11.59 9.42 5.47
N TRP A 306 -11.71 8.67 4.38
CA TRP A 306 -13.00 8.24 3.87
C TRP A 306 -12.82 7.07 2.90
N HIS A 307 -13.76 6.14 2.93
CA HIS A 307 -13.92 5.11 1.92
C HIS A 307 -15.39 4.70 1.81
N ARG A 308 -15.72 4.05 0.70
CA ARG A 308 -17.00 3.38 0.48
C ARG A 308 -16.81 2.22 -0.49
N ILE A 309 -17.46 1.11 -0.23
CA ILE A 309 -17.48 -0.05 -1.11
C ILE A 309 -18.88 -0.17 -1.70
N ASP A 310 -19.02 -0.07 -3.02
CA ASP A 310 -20.30 -0.24 -3.70
C ASP A 310 -20.31 -1.58 -4.42
N VAL A 311 -21.38 -2.36 -4.20
CA VAL A 311 -21.62 -3.64 -4.89
C VAL A 311 -22.88 -3.49 -5.71
N LYS A 312 -22.78 -3.71 -7.02
CA LYS A 312 -23.89 -3.67 -7.96
C LYS A 312 -24.01 -5.00 -8.69
N ASP A 313 -25.10 -5.71 -8.42
CA ASP A 313 -25.44 -6.97 -9.08
C ASP A 313 -26.53 -6.73 -10.12
N SER A 314 -26.24 -7.12 -11.36
CA SER A 314 -27.20 -7.05 -12.47
C SER A 314 -27.65 -8.46 -12.82
N TYR A 315 -28.94 -8.74 -12.60
CA TYR A 315 -29.52 -10.05 -12.83
C TYR A 315 -30.30 -10.10 -14.14
N LYS A 316 -30.28 -11.27 -14.78
CA LYS A 316 -31.09 -11.58 -15.96
C LYS A 316 -31.70 -12.97 -15.80
N ILE A 317 -32.94 -13.13 -16.25
CA ILE A 317 -33.54 -14.44 -16.48
C ILE A 317 -33.71 -14.59 -17.99
N ARG A 318 -33.20 -15.69 -18.55
CA ARG A 318 -33.32 -16.01 -19.98
C ARG A 318 -34.11 -17.28 -20.17
N ASN A 319 -34.89 -17.33 -21.25
CA ASN A 319 -35.38 -18.59 -21.79
C ASN A 319 -34.19 -19.37 -22.38
N VAL A 320 -33.99 -20.62 -21.96
CA VAL A 320 -32.84 -21.43 -22.38
C VAL A 320 -32.90 -21.77 -23.88
N PRO A 321 -34.04 -22.27 -24.43
CA PRO A 321 -34.16 -22.52 -25.87
C PRO A 321 -33.93 -21.31 -26.78
N SER A 322 -34.52 -20.15 -26.46
CA SER A 322 -34.50 -18.98 -27.37
C SER A 322 -33.41 -17.96 -27.06
N GLY A 323 -32.78 -18.02 -25.88
CA GLY A 323 -31.84 -17.02 -25.38
C GLY A 323 -32.47 -15.67 -25.00
N GLN A 324 -33.78 -15.53 -25.20
CA GLN A 324 -34.52 -14.29 -24.95
C GLN A 324 -34.48 -13.91 -23.46
N ILE A 325 -34.17 -12.64 -23.18
CA ILE A 325 -34.24 -12.10 -21.81
C ILE A 325 -35.71 -11.89 -21.45
N ILE A 326 -36.15 -12.61 -20.42
CA ILE A 326 -37.52 -12.54 -19.87
C ILE A 326 -37.60 -11.40 -18.83
N LYS A 327 -36.57 -11.30 -17.98
CA LYS A 327 -36.54 -10.33 -16.88
C LYS A 327 -35.12 -9.82 -16.64
N LYS A 328 -34.99 -8.54 -16.29
CA LYS A 328 -33.73 -7.92 -15.84
C LYS A 328 -33.99 -7.00 -14.65
N TRP A 329 -33.08 -6.97 -13.70
CA TRP A 329 -33.11 -6.02 -12.58
C TRP A 329 -31.70 -5.81 -12.02
N VAL A 330 -31.56 -4.80 -11.17
CA VAL A 330 -30.31 -4.42 -10.51
C VAL A 330 -30.54 -4.31 -9.02
N GLU A 331 -29.61 -4.85 -8.25
CA GLU A 331 -29.52 -4.69 -6.80
C GLU A 331 -28.21 -3.98 -6.49
N SER A 332 -28.26 -3.00 -5.57
CA SER A 332 -27.09 -2.21 -5.16
C SER A 332 -27.01 -2.15 -3.65
N SER A 333 -25.79 -2.20 -3.11
CA SER A 333 -25.50 -2.00 -1.69
C SER A 333 -24.18 -1.25 -1.49
N SER A 334 -24.05 -0.55 -0.36
CA SER A 334 -22.85 0.20 0.00
C SER A 334 -22.36 -0.21 1.40
N HIS A 335 -21.05 -0.33 1.56
CA HIS A 335 -20.41 -0.86 2.77
C HIS A 335 -19.20 -0.02 3.19
N THR A 336 -18.81 -0.14 4.45
CA THR A 336 -17.57 0.42 5.04
C THR A 336 -16.98 -0.59 6.01
N ALA A 337 -15.67 -0.59 6.20
CA ALA A 337 -14.99 -1.38 7.23
C ALA A 337 -13.82 -0.60 7.85
N TYR A 338 -13.85 -0.45 9.17
CA TYR A 338 -12.83 0.25 9.96
C TYR A 338 -12.04 -0.70 10.87
N THR A 339 -12.58 -1.89 11.12
CA THR A 339 -11.95 -2.99 11.85
C THR A 339 -11.94 -4.28 11.04
N TYR A 340 -11.05 -5.22 11.37
CA TYR A 340 -11.05 -6.54 10.72
C TYR A 340 -12.33 -7.34 11.03
N ARG A 341 -13.02 -7.05 12.15
CA ARG A 341 -14.37 -7.54 12.42
C ARG A 341 -15.39 -7.05 11.38
N ASP A 342 -15.37 -5.76 11.03
CA ASP A 342 -16.24 -5.22 9.98
C ASP A 342 -15.94 -5.87 8.61
N ALA A 343 -14.69 -6.25 8.39
CA ALA A 343 -14.24 -6.93 7.18
C ALA A 343 -14.67 -8.41 7.09
N GLU A 344 -15.29 -8.96 8.14
CA GLU A 344 -15.61 -10.39 8.28
C GLU A 344 -14.36 -11.30 8.15
N ASP A 345 -13.17 -10.73 8.38
CA ASP A 345 -11.88 -11.42 8.33
C ASP A 345 -11.48 -11.90 9.73
N ALA A 346 -12.28 -12.84 10.25
CA ALA A 346 -12.06 -13.47 11.55
C ALA A 346 -11.13 -14.69 11.40
N ARG A 347 -9.83 -14.44 11.21
CA ARG A 347 -8.76 -15.47 11.22
C ARG A 347 -8.58 -16.20 12.57
N GLY A 348 -9.56 -16.16 13.47
CA GLY A 348 -9.43 -16.65 14.85
C GLY A 348 -8.54 -15.79 15.75
N LEU A 349 -7.91 -14.75 15.21
CA LEU A 349 -7.17 -13.75 15.98
C LEU A 349 -8.16 -12.86 16.77
N PRO A 350 -7.83 -12.47 18.01
CA PRO A 350 -8.62 -11.49 18.74
C PRO A 350 -8.74 -10.22 17.90
N ASP A 351 -9.93 -9.62 17.87
CA ASP A 351 -10.13 -8.35 17.18
C ASP A 351 -9.46 -7.22 17.98
N LEU A 352 -8.20 -6.95 17.63
CA LEU A 352 -7.33 -5.97 18.28
C LEU A 352 -7.43 -4.58 17.63
N GLY A 353 -8.24 -4.43 16.58
CA GLY A 353 -8.36 -3.18 15.83
C GLY A 353 -9.34 -2.20 16.47
N GLU A 354 -8.88 -0.99 16.74
CA GLU A 354 -9.80 0.09 17.10
C GLU A 354 -10.41 0.73 15.84
N PHE A 355 -11.67 1.15 15.92
CA PHE A 355 -12.39 1.75 14.79
C PHE A 355 -11.74 3.03 14.23
N TRP A 356 -10.81 3.65 14.97
CA TRP A 356 -10.07 4.84 14.57
C TRP A 356 -8.64 4.56 14.10
N TRP A 357 -8.16 3.30 14.15
CA TRP A 357 -6.84 2.96 13.66
C TRP A 357 -6.68 3.30 12.18
N THR A 358 -5.54 3.91 11.87
CA THR A 358 -5.12 4.17 10.50
C THR A 358 -4.54 2.89 9.88
N SER A 359 -4.42 2.85 8.55
CA SER A 359 -3.66 1.80 7.86
C SER A 359 -2.23 1.69 8.39
N PHE A 360 -1.59 2.82 8.69
CA PHE A 360 -0.26 2.84 9.29
C PHE A 360 -0.21 2.21 10.69
N ARG A 361 -1.26 2.38 11.50
CA ARG A 361 -1.35 1.73 12.82
C ARG A 361 -1.52 0.21 12.73
N TYR A 362 -2.35 -0.27 11.80
CA TYR A 362 -2.46 -1.71 11.51
C TYR A 362 -1.13 -2.28 10.97
N GLN A 363 -0.45 -1.55 10.09
CA GLN A 363 0.87 -1.94 9.58
C GLN A 363 1.92 -2.02 10.70
N LEU A 364 1.96 -1.01 11.58
CA LEU A 364 2.90 -1.01 12.70
C LEU A 364 2.61 -2.16 13.67
N GLU A 365 1.34 -2.47 13.93
CA GLU A 365 0.93 -3.64 14.71
C GLU A 365 1.47 -4.94 14.09
N ALA A 366 1.27 -5.12 12.79
CA ALA A 366 1.72 -6.30 12.07
C ALA A 366 3.25 -6.44 12.12
N PHE A 367 3.98 -5.32 11.96
CA PHE A 367 5.43 -5.29 12.06
C PHE A 367 5.93 -5.71 13.44
N VAL A 368 5.38 -5.13 14.51
CA VAL A 368 5.73 -5.47 15.90
C VAL A 368 5.37 -6.91 16.22
N ASN A 369 4.19 -7.38 15.79
CA ASN A 369 3.78 -8.77 15.97
C ASN A 369 4.79 -9.72 15.33
N ARG A 370 5.24 -9.44 14.11
CA ARG A 370 6.22 -10.29 13.43
C ARG A 370 7.58 -10.29 14.14
N ILE A 371 8.05 -9.15 14.63
CA ILE A 371 9.27 -9.04 15.44
C ILE A 371 9.16 -9.90 16.71
N LYS A 372 8.01 -9.86 17.37
CA LYS A 372 7.73 -10.61 18.61
C LYS A 372 7.30 -12.07 18.38
N GLY A 373 7.36 -12.57 17.14
CA GLY A 373 6.96 -13.94 16.81
C GLY A 373 5.45 -14.22 16.93
N ARG A 374 4.62 -13.18 16.96
CA ARG A 374 3.15 -13.27 17.01
C ARG A 374 2.56 -13.32 15.61
N GLU A 375 1.38 -13.93 15.50
CA GLU A 375 0.59 -13.89 14.27
C GLU A 375 0.07 -12.48 13.99
N THR A 376 -0.19 -12.19 12.72
CA THR A 376 -0.78 -10.93 12.25
C THR A 376 -1.98 -11.23 11.36
N HIS A 377 -2.93 -10.29 11.29
CA HIS A 377 -4.00 -10.37 10.32
C HIS A 377 -3.39 -10.39 8.91
N TYR A 378 -2.72 -9.32 8.49
CA TYR A 378 -2.15 -9.25 7.15
C TYR A 378 -0.63 -9.10 7.21
N TRP A 379 0.03 -9.58 6.15
CA TRP A 379 1.47 -9.43 5.97
C TRP A 379 1.80 -9.23 4.49
N VAL A 380 2.69 -8.28 4.20
CA VAL A 380 3.30 -8.10 2.88
C VAL A 380 4.57 -8.94 2.86
N THR A 381 4.58 -10.01 2.06
CA THR A 381 5.74 -10.90 1.96
C THR A 381 6.84 -10.28 1.10
N GLY A 382 8.09 -10.71 1.29
CA GLY A 382 9.18 -10.28 0.40
C GLY A 382 8.95 -10.67 -1.05
N GLU A 383 8.32 -11.82 -1.30
CA GLU A 383 7.90 -12.22 -2.64
C GLU A 383 6.88 -11.24 -3.25
N ASP A 384 5.93 -10.74 -2.45
CA ASP A 384 4.96 -9.74 -2.88
C ASP A 384 5.65 -8.41 -3.26
N SER A 385 6.64 -7.97 -2.49
CA SER A 385 7.46 -6.79 -2.80
C SER A 385 8.31 -6.96 -4.06
N ILE A 386 8.88 -8.15 -4.28
CA ILE A 386 9.61 -8.47 -5.53
C ILE A 386 8.66 -8.41 -6.73
N LYS A 387 7.50 -9.05 -6.64
CA LYS A 387 6.48 -9.05 -7.70
C LYS A 387 5.91 -7.66 -7.96
N GLN A 388 5.75 -6.86 -6.91
CA GLN A 388 5.36 -5.46 -7.00
C GLN A 388 6.34 -4.67 -7.87
N MET A 389 7.64 -4.80 -7.62
CA MET A 389 8.66 -4.11 -8.42
C MET A 389 8.74 -4.65 -9.85
N LYS A 390 8.56 -5.95 -10.07
CA LYS A 390 8.48 -6.51 -11.43
C LYS A 390 7.34 -5.88 -12.25
N MET A 391 6.17 -5.68 -11.66
CA MET A 391 5.05 -5.03 -12.35
C MET A 391 5.32 -3.54 -12.62
N ILE A 392 6.03 -2.85 -11.71
CA ILE A 392 6.48 -1.47 -11.94
C ILE A 392 7.47 -1.40 -13.10
N ASP A 393 8.46 -2.30 -13.12
CA ASP A 393 9.47 -2.38 -14.18
C ASP A 393 8.81 -2.65 -15.54
N MET A 394 7.84 -3.58 -15.61
CA MET A 394 7.05 -3.84 -16.83
C MET A 394 6.38 -2.56 -17.37
N ALA A 395 5.85 -1.70 -16.48
CA ALA A 395 5.19 -0.47 -16.90
C ALA A 395 6.21 0.54 -17.48
N TYR A 396 7.35 0.69 -16.80
CA TYR A 396 8.43 1.57 -17.26
C TYR A 396 9.02 1.11 -18.58
N GLU A 397 9.37 -0.17 -18.70
CA GLU A 397 9.82 -0.78 -19.97
C GLU A 397 8.81 -0.53 -21.09
N LYS A 398 7.51 -0.71 -20.81
CA LYS A 398 6.47 -0.50 -21.81
C LYS A 398 6.30 0.97 -22.22
N SER A 399 6.53 1.90 -21.31
CA SER A 399 6.47 3.34 -21.57
C SER A 399 7.65 3.87 -22.38
N GLY A 400 8.76 3.13 -22.42
CA GLY A 400 10.02 3.57 -23.00
C GLY A 400 10.85 4.50 -22.11
N LEU A 401 10.42 4.78 -20.87
CA LEU A 401 11.24 5.47 -19.87
C LEU A 401 12.29 4.53 -19.28
N ARG A 402 13.43 5.09 -18.83
CA ARG A 402 14.48 4.29 -18.17
C ARG A 402 14.00 3.73 -16.83
N LEU A 403 14.30 2.46 -16.58
CA LEU A 403 14.18 1.86 -15.25
C LEU A 403 15.10 2.59 -14.27
N ARG A 404 14.64 2.75 -13.03
CA ARG A 404 15.49 3.36 -12.00
C ARG A 404 16.77 2.53 -11.79
N PRO A 405 17.92 3.19 -11.64
CA PRO A 405 19.20 2.51 -11.65
C PRO A 405 19.35 1.60 -10.44
N THR A 406 19.87 0.40 -10.64
CA THR A 406 20.27 -0.48 -9.53
C THR A 406 21.42 0.14 -8.77
N SER A 407 21.30 0.22 -7.45
CA SER A 407 22.31 0.69 -6.53
C SER A 407 23.63 -0.05 -6.72
N THR A 408 24.73 0.70 -6.61
CA THR A 408 26.10 0.16 -6.62
C THR A 408 26.53 -0.34 -5.24
N PHE A 409 25.72 -0.12 -4.20
CA PHE A 409 25.98 -0.64 -2.86
C PHE A 409 25.94 -2.18 -2.86
N ARG A 410 26.90 -2.81 -2.18
CA ARG A 410 27.07 -4.28 -2.17
C ARG A 410 27.20 -4.81 -0.75
#